data_AF-A0A183TX91-F1
#
_entry.id   AF-A0A183TX91-F1
#
_cell.length_a   1.000
_cell.length_b   1.000
_cell.length_c   1.000
_cell.angle_alpha   90.00
_cell.angle_beta   90.00
_cell.angle_gamma   90.00
#
_symmetry.space_group_name_H-M   'P 1'
#
loop_
_entity.id
_entity.type
_entity.pdbx_description
1 polymer ?
#
loop_
_entity_poly.entity_id
_entity_poly.type
_entity_poly.pdbx_seq_one_letter_code
_entity_poly.pdbx_strand_id
1 'polypeptide(L)'
;MIDSEDLRAILEAQEERQHQMLKAVTANQQQQALLEQVGRVLSAIGPTASPAPAAEFVANSLSTWLPEFIYDPDNGCTFDVWINRYEDVIVQDGSTVDEAAKALLIISTLMRQLMPVLPTTSYRKDLPNCASTTPSKR
;
A
#
# COMPACT_ATOMS: atom_id res chain seq x y z
N MET A 1 41.44 41.59 7.37
CA MET A 1 40.39 42.35 8.06
C MET A 1 39.07 41.86 7.49
N ILE A 2 38.13 41.42 8.32
CA ILE A 2 36.79 41.08 7.85
C ILE A 2 36.12 42.39 7.46
N ASP A 3 35.59 42.47 6.24
CA ASP A 3 34.99 43.68 5.70
C ASP A 3 33.59 43.92 6.31
N SER A 4 33.14 45.18 6.33
CA SER A 4 31.81 45.52 6.87
C SER A 4 30.68 44.90 6.04
N GLU A 5 30.92 44.62 4.75
CA GLU A 5 29.99 43.95 3.86
C GLU A 5 29.87 42.46 4.19
N ASP A 6 30.99 41.79 4.51
CA ASP A 6 31.02 40.40 4.98
C ASP A 6 30.24 40.24 6.29
N LEU A 7 30.38 41.18 7.22
CA LEU A 7 29.67 41.15 8.50
C LEU A 7 28.15 41.26 8.31
N ARG A 8 27.71 42.07 7.35
CA ARG A 8 26.30 42.24 7.00
C ARG A 8 25.73 40.98 6.35
N ALA A 9 26.47 40.38 5.42
CA ALA A 9 26.08 39.14 4.77
C ALA A 9 25.93 37.98 5.77
N ILE A 10 26.80 37.91 6.79
CA ILE A 10 26.71 36.90 7.85
C ILE A 10 25.44 37.08 8.71
N LEU A 11 25.11 38.33 9.06
CA LEU A 11 23.89 38.65 9.83
C LEU A 11 22.62 38.29 9.06
N GLU A 12 22.55 38.63 7.77
CA GLU A 12 21.42 38.30 6.89
C GLU A 12 21.28 36.79 6.71
N ALA A 13 22.38 36.08 6.43
CA ALA A 13 22.37 34.62 6.33
C ALA A 13 21.93 33.92 7.63
N GLN A 14 22.20 34.53 8.78
CA GLN A 14 21.74 34.02 10.08
C GLN A 14 20.23 34.23 10.27
N GLU A 15 19.70 35.37 9.85
CA GLU A 15 18.26 35.68 9.89
C GLU A 15 17.47 34.80 8.92
N GLU A 16 17.98 34.58 7.71
CA GLU A 16 17.37 33.66 6.74
C GLU A 16 17.34 32.23 7.27
N ARG A 17 18.41 31.77 7.91
CA ARG A 17 18.47 30.43 8.51
C ARG A 17 17.47 30.28 9.66
N GLN A 18 17.30 31.31 10.49
CA GLN A 18 16.27 31.35 11.54
C GLN A 18 14.85 31.28 10.94
N HIS A 19 14.56 32.10 9.92
CA HIS A 19 13.28 32.08 9.23
C HIS A 19 12.99 30.75 8.55
N GLN A 20 13.99 30.16 7.88
CA GLN A 20 13.86 28.88 7.21
C GLN A 20 13.59 27.76 8.22
N MET A 21 14.30 27.76 9.36
CA MET A 21 14.07 26.82 10.45
C MET A 21 12.66 26.94 11.01
N LEU A 22 12.18 28.18 11.26
CA LEU A 22 10.82 28.39 11.76
C LEU A 22 9.78 27.85 10.79
N LYS A 23 9.93 28.15 9.49
CA LYS A 23 9.04 27.62 8.44
C LYS A 23 9.04 26.09 8.41
N ALA A 24 10.21 25.46 8.54
CA ALA A 24 10.33 24.01 8.56
C ALA A 24 9.66 23.39 9.80
N VAL A 25 9.84 24.00 10.99
CA VAL A 25 9.21 23.56 12.23
C VAL A 25 7.68 23.69 12.14
N THR A 26 7.17 24.81 11.61
CA THR A 26 5.73 25.00 11.44
C THR A 26 5.14 24.01 10.44
N ALA A 27 5.80 23.76 9.31
CA ALA A 27 5.36 22.78 8.33
C ALA A 27 5.34 21.36 8.93
N ASN A 28 6.35 20.99 9.72
CA ASN A 28 6.41 19.68 10.37
C ASN A 28 5.34 19.53 11.47
N GLN A 29 5.08 20.59 12.24
CA GLN A 29 4.01 20.60 13.24
C GLN A 29 2.63 20.44 12.59
N GLN A 30 2.38 21.11 11.46
CA GLN A 30 1.13 20.92 10.71
C GLN A 30 0.99 19.47 10.21
N GLN A 31 2.07 18.86 9.71
CA GLN A 31 2.07 17.46 9.31
C GLN A 31 1.78 16.52 10.50
N GLN A 32 2.37 16.76 11.67
CA GLN A 32 2.08 15.99 12.89
C GLN A 32 0.62 16.14 13.32
N ALA A 33 0.10 17.37 13.36
CA ALA A 33 -1.29 17.63 13.73
C ALA A 33 -2.28 16.95 12.78
N LEU A 34 -1.96 16.93 11.47
CA LEU A 34 -2.75 16.20 10.48
C LEU A 34 -2.70 14.68 10.73
N LEU A 35 -1.50 14.13 11.00
CA LEU A 35 -1.34 12.71 11.32
C LEU A 35 -2.13 12.31 12.58
N GLU A 36 -2.07 13.13 13.64
CA GLU A 36 -2.83 12.90 14.85
C GLU A 36 -4.33 12.99 14.62
N GLN A 37 -4.78 13.95 13.79
CA GLN A 37 -6.19 14.08 13.43
C GLN A 37 -6.66 12.85 12.64
N VAL A 38 -5.87 12.38 11.67
CA VAL A 38 -6.16 11.14 10.92
C VAL A 38 -6.18 9.94 11.86
N GLY A 39 -5.24 9.85 12.81
CA GLY A 39 -5.21 8.80 13.83
C GLY A 39 -6.46 8.79 14.71
N ARG A 40 -6.94 9.97 15.14
CA ARG A 40 -8.20 10.09 15.90
C ARG A 40 -9.42 9.75 15.07
N VAL A 41 -9.48 10.17 13.81
CA VAL A 41 -10.57 9.80 12.90
C VAL A 41 -10.59 8.29 12.68
N LEU A 42 -9.43 7.66 12.41
CA LEU A 42 -9.32 6.21 12.27
C LEU A 42 -9.64 5.45 13.57
N SER A 43 -9.36 6.04 14.73
CA SER A 43 -9.68 5.42 16.03
C SER A 43 -11.13 5.65 16.47
N ALA A 44 -11.77 6.74 16.03
CA ALA A 44 -13.19 7.03 16.25
C ALA A 44 -14.09 6.27 15.27
N ILE A 45 -13.59 6.05 14.05
CA ILE A 45 -14.00 4.94 13.17
C ILE A 45 -13.28 3.69 13.68
N GLY A 46 -13.43 3.36 14.97
CA GLY A 46 -13.13 1.99 15.42
C GLY A 46 -13.85 1.04 14.46
N PRO A 47 -13.29 -0.13 14.12
CA PRO A 47 -13.94 -1.02 13.19
C PRO A 47 -15.37 -1.16 13.68
N THR A 48 -16.33 -0.55 12.95
CA THR A 48 -17.68 -1.07 12.93
C THR A 48 -17.43 -2.54 12.76
N ALA A 49 -17.91 -3.34 13.71
CA ALA A 49 -17.85 -4.78 13.64
C ALA A 49 -18.60 -5.20 12.38
N SER A 50 -17.96 -4.97 11.23
CA SER A 50 -18.09 -5.75 10.05
C SER A 50 -17.79 -7.15 10.54
N PRO A 51 -18.62 -8.13 10.22
CA PRO A 51 -18.32 -9.51 10.49
C PRO A 51 -17.13 -9.92 9.61
N ALA A 52 -15.96 -9.31 9.79
CA ALA A 52 -14.74 -9.51 9.03
C ALA A 52 -14.24 -10.96 9.14
N PRO A 53 -14.27 -11.67 10.28
CA PRO A 53 -13.83 -13.05 10.27
C PRO A 53 -14.79 -13.97 9.52
N ALA A 54 -16.09 -13.68 9.49
CA ALA A 54 -17.06 -14.48 8.74
C ALA A 54 -17.08 -14.10 7.25
N ALA A 55 -17.01 -12.81 6.90
CA ALA A 55 -16.95 -12.33 5.53
C ALA A 55 -15.60 -12.65 4.86
N GLU A 56 -14.48 -12.58 5.59
CA GLU A 56 -13.19 -13.09 5.09
C GLU A 56 -13.20 -14.62 5.01
N PHE A 57 -13.79 -15.34 5.96
CA PHE A 57 -13.88 -16.80 5.87
C PHE A 57 -14.78 -17.25 4.71
N VAL A 58 -15.91 -16.57 4.48
CA VAL A 58 -16.79 -16.80 3.34
C VAL A 58 -16.11 -16.36 2.05
N ALA A 59 -15.44 -15.20 2.00
CA ALA A 59 -14.69 -14.77 0.82
C ALA A 59 -13.52 -15.71 0.51
N ASN A 60 -12.80 -16.22 1.51
CA ASN A 60 -11.71 -17.16 1.34
C ASN A 60 -12.22 -18.56 0.96
N SER A 61 -13.37 -18.99 1.50
CA SER A 61 -14.06 -20.21 1.08
C SER A 61 -14.55 -20.10 -0.37
N LEU A 62 -15.19 -18.99 -0.74
CA LEU A 62 -15.63 -18.70 -2.10
C LEU A 62 -14.44 -18.61 -3.07
N SER A 63 -13.32 -18.01 -2.66
CA SER A 63 -12.07 -17.96 -3.44
C SER A 63 -11.45 -19.35 -3.63
N THR A 64 -11.75 -20.31 -2.74
CA THR A 64 -11.36 -21.72 -2.90
C THR A 64 -12.32 -22.46 -3.86
N TRP A 65 -13.56 -22.01 -3.98
CA TRP A 65 -14.61 -22.64 -4.79
C TRP A 65 -14.69 -22.09 -6.22
N LEU A 66 -14.20 -20.86 -6.42
CA LEU A 66 -14.02 -20.24 -7.73
C LEU A 66 -12.64 -20.60 -8.27
N PRO A 67 -12.52 -21.59 -9.17
CA PRO A 67 -11.26 -21.88 -9.81
C PRO A 67 -10.75 -20.66 -10.56
N GLU A 68 -9.43 -20.59 -10.66
CA GLU A 68 -8.74 -19.51 -11.36
C GLU A 68 -9.31 -19.36 -12.78
N PHE A 69 -9.75 -18.15 -13.11
CA PHE A 69 -10.13 -17.82 -14.47
C PHE A 69 -8.89 -17.95 -15.34
N ILE A 70 -9.00 -18.53 -16.54
CA ILE A 70 -7.93 -18.57 -17.53
C ILE A 70 -8.57 -18.12 -18.84
N TYR A 71 -8.07 -17.04 -19.42
CA TYR A 71 -8.58 -16.56 -20.71
C TYR A 71 -7.91 -17.34 -21.83
N ASP A 72 -8.69 -18.19 -22.50
CA ASP A 72 -8.27 -18.99 -23.65
C ASP A 72 -9.42 -19.05 -24.67
N PRO A 73 -9.46 -18.11 -25.64
CA PRO A 73 -10.55 -18.04 -26.61
C PRO A 73 -10.53 -19.21 -27.59
N ASP A 74 -9.38 -19.83 -27.83
CA ASP A 74 -9.23 -20.98 -28.75
C ASP A 74 -9.88 -22.25 -28.17
N ASN A 75 -9.82 -22.40 -26.84
CA ASN A 75 -10.50 -23.48 -26.12
C ASN A 75 -11.89 -23.09 -25.57
N GLY A 76 -12.41 -21.91 -25.96
CA GLY A 76 -13.72 -21.43 -25.50
C GLY A 76 -13.78 -21.06 -24.02
N CYS A 77 -12.64 -20.85 -23.36
CA CYS A 77 -12.56 -20.32 -22.00
C CYS A 77 -12.64 -18.79 -22.04
N THR A 78 -13.85 -18.28 -22.25
CA THR A 78 -14.18 -16.85 -22.17
C THR A 78 -14.82 -16.50 -20.83
N PHE A 79 -14.89 -15.20 -20.52
CA PHE A 79 -15.54 -14.72 -19.31
C PHE A 79 -17.01 -15.19 -19.23
N ASP A 80 -17.75 -15.09 -20.33
CA ASP A 80 -19.16 -15.49 -20.40
C ASP A 80 -19.36 -16.98 -20.05
N VAL A 81 -18.48 -17.85 -20.53
CA VAL A 81 -18.53 -19.30 -20.24
C VAL A 81 -18.18 -19.59 -18.79
N TRP A 82 -17.23 -18.84 -18.23
CA TRP A 82 -16.80 -18.98 -16.84
C TRP A 82 -17.88 -18.47 -15.87
N ILE A 83 -18.42 -17.27 -16.09
CA ILE A 83 -19.45 -16.70 -15.21
C ILE A 83 -20.72 -17.56 -15.25
N ASN A 84 -21.16 -18.03 -16.42
CA ASN A 84 -22.34 -18.90 -16.54
C ASN A 84 -22.17 -20.25 -15.83
N ARG A 85 -20.93 -20.70 -15.58
CA ARG A 85 -20.64 -21.93 -14.81
C ARG A 85 -20.66 -21.71 -13.30
N TYR A 86 -20.28 -20.51 -12.84
CA TYR A 86 -20.12 -20.21 -11.42
C TYR A 86 -21.13 -19.20 -10.88
N GLU A 87 -22.02 -18.65 -11.70
CA GLU A 87 -23.07 -17.72 -11.30
C GLU A 87 -23.94 -18.33 -10.20
N ASP A 88 -24.45 -19.54 -10.40
CA ASP A 88 -25.26 -20.24 -9.39
C ASP A 88 -24.50 -20.45 -8.08
N VAL A 89 -23.21 -20.76 -8.15
CA VAL A 89 -22.33 -20.97 -6.97
C VAL A 89 -22.13 -19.63 -6.23
N ILE A 90 -21.89 -18.55 -6.96
CA ILE A 90 -21.72 -17.20 -6.39
C ILE A 90 -23.03 -16.71 -5.75
N VAL A 91 -24.18 -17.00 -6.36
CA VAL A 91 -25.50 -16.61 -5.85
C VAL A 91 -25.87 -17.43 -4.61
N GLN A 92 -25.67 -18.75 -4.65
CA GLN A 92 -26.06 -19.66 -3.58
C GLN A 92 -25.15 -19.50 -2.34
N ASP A 93 -23.84 -19.57 -2.52
CA ASP A 93 -22.88 -19.53 -1.41
C ASP A 93 -22.55 -18.09 -0.98
N GLY A 94 -22.72 -17.14 -1.89
CA GLY A 94 -22.66 -15.71 -1.60
C GLY A 94 -23.99 -15.12 -1.13
N SER A 95 -25.04 -15.91 -0.85
CA SER A 95 -26.35 -15.38 -0.42
C SER A 95 -26.28 -14.45 0.81
N THR A 96 -25.24 -14.59 1.63
CA THR A 96 -24.97 -13.75 2.82
C THR A 96 -23.93 -12.65 2.59
N VAL A 97 -23.32 -12.62 1.39
CA VAL A 97 -22.29 -11.68 0.96
C VAL A 97 -22.93 -10.53 0.18
N ASP A 98 -22.50 -9.31 0.47
CA ASP A 98 -22.96 -8.12 -0.24
C ASP A 98 -22.60 -8.17 -1.74
N GLU A 99 -23.48 -7.63 -2.60
CA GLU A 99 -23.27 -7.63 -4.05
C GLU A 99 -21.99 -6.90 -4.48
N ALA A 100 -21.60 -5.83 -3.78
CA ALA A 100 -20.33 -5.15 -4.06
C ALA A 100 -19.14 -6.04 -3.69
N ALA A 101 -19.24 -6.82 -2.61
CA ALA A 101 -18.21 -7.78 -2.24
C ALA A 101 -18.11 -8.96 -3.23
N LYS A 102 -19.24 -9.45 -3.77
CA LYS A 102 -19.25 -10.45 -4.85
C LYS A 102 -18.60 -9.92 -6.12
N ALA A 103 -18.93 -8.70 -6.52
CA ALA A 103 -18.33 -8.05 -7.69
C ALA A 103 -16.81 -7.87 -7.51
N LEU A 104 -16.36 -7.43 -6.33
CA LEU A 104 -14.95 -7.31 -6.00
C LEU A 104 -14.22 -8.66 -6.03
N LEU A 105 -14.87 -9.74 -5.61
CA LEU A 105 -14.33 -11.10 -5.69
C LEU A 105 -14.12 -11.52 -7.15
N ILE A 106 -15.13 -11.33 -8.01
CA ILE A 106 -15.02 -11.61 -9.45
C ILE A 106 -13.88 -10.78 -10.07
N ILE A 107 -13.85 -9.47 -9.81
CA ILE A 107 -12.79 -8.59 -10.30
C ILE A 107 -11.41 -9.07 -9.83
N SER A 108 -11.27 -9.47 -8.56
CA SER A 108 -10.00 -9.96 -8.02
C SER A 108 -9.54 -11.26 -8.70
N THR A 109 -10.47 -12.17 -9.00
CA THR A 109 -10.18 -13.40 -9.75
C THR A 109 -9.76 -13.12 -11.18
N LEU A 110 -10.41 -12.17 -11.87
CA LEU A 110 -10.04 -11.75 -13.22
C LEU A 110 -8.70 -11.00 -13.24
N MET A 111 -8.48 -10.09 -12.28
CA MET A 111 -7.25 -9.31 -12.16
C MET A 111 -6.03 -10.16 -11.88
N ARG A 112 -6.19 -11.32 -11.21
CA ARG A 112 -5.10 -12.28 -10.99
C ARG A 112 -4.45 -12.76 -12.30
N GLN A 113 -5.22 -12.88 -13.38
CA GLN A 113 -4.69 -13.20 -14.72
C GLN A 113 -4.21 -11.97 -15.49
N LEU A 114 -4.88 -10.83 -15.32
CA LEU A 114 -4.57 -9.59 -16.02
C LEU A 114 -3.35 -8.83 -15.45
N MET A 115 -2.91 -9.17 -14.25
CA MET A 115 -1.67 -8.66 -13.66
C MET A 115 -0.60 -9.75 -13.69
N PRO A 116 0.37 -9.72 -14.63
CA PRO A 116 1.61 -10.47 -14.41
C PRO A 116 2.18 -9.96 -13.09
N VAL A 117 2.29 -10.87 -12.12
CA VAL A 117 2.86 -10.66 -10.79
C VAL A 117 3.96 -9.61 -10.91
N LEU A 118 3.72 -8.38 -10.45
CA LEU A 118 4.80 -7.42 -10.30
C LEU A 118 5.82 -8.14 -9.44
N PRO A 119 7.04 -8.43 -9.94
CA PRO A 119 8.03 -9.05 -9.10
C PRO A 119 8.26 -8.07 -7.96
N THR A 120 7.83 -8.47 -6.75
CA THR A 120 8.31 -7.91 -5.51
C THR A 120 9.77 -8.33 -5.33
N THR A 121 10.61 -8.07 -6.34
CA THR A 121 12.03 -7.95 -6.14
C THR A 121 12.23 -6.64 -5.38
N SER A 122 12.05 -6.74 -4.07
CA SER A 122 13.15 -6.50 -3.16
C SER A 122 14.14 -5.48 -3.72
N TYR A 123 13.83 -4.19 -3.54
CA TYR A 123 14.89 -3.21 -3.30
C TYR A 123 15.49 -3.50 -1.91
N ARG A 124 16.15 -4.67 -1.80
CA ARG A 124 17.11 -4.94 -0.75
C ARG A 124 18.26 -4.02 -1.08
N LYS A 125 18.44 -3.06 -0.18
CA LYS A 125 19.61 -2.19 -0.09
C LYS A 125 20.85 -3.08 -0.18
N ASP A 126 21.50 -3.13 -1.34
CA ASP A 126 22.91 -3.46 -1.42
C ASP A 126 23.66 -2.26 -0.83
N LEU A 127 23.64 -2.20 0.50
CA LEU A 127 24.59 -1.44 1.29
C LEU A 127 25.82 -2.33 1.41
N PRO A 128 26.95 -2.03 0.74
CA PRO A 128 28.17 -2.78 0.96
C PRO A 128 28.70 -2.40 2.34
N ASN A 129 28.62 -3.32 3.31
CA ASN A 129 29.41 -3.19 4.53
C ASN A 129 30.15 -4.48 4.85
N CYS A 130 31.37 -4.29 5.33
CA CYS A 130 32.28 -5.23 5.98
C CYS A 130 33.11 -6.16 5.08
N ALA A 131 34.16 -5.58 4.47
CA ALA A 131 35.43 -6.29 4.37
C ALA A 131 36.31 -5.88 5.57
N SER A 132 36.15 -6.61 6.68
CA SER A 132 37.10 -6.65 7.77
C SER A 132 38.40 -7.31 7.29
N THR A 133 39.41 -6.51 6.95
CA THR A 133 40.79 -7.01 6.76
C THR A 133 41.53 -6.84 8.09
N THR A 134 41.87 -7.97 8.71
CA THR A 134 42.73 -8.07 9.88
C THR A 134 44.18 -7.69 9.52
N PRO A 135 44.94 -7.00 10.39
CA PRO A 135 46.38 -6.86 10.21
C PRO A 135 47.05 -8.13 10.73
N SER A 136 47.53 -8.97 9.81
CA SER A 136 48.41 -10.10 10.14
C SER A 136 49.86 -9.63 10.22
N LYS A 137 50.45 -9.93 11.38
CA LYS A 137 51.77 -9.58 11.87
C LYS A 137 52.85 -10.39 11.13
N ARG A 138 53.86 -9.74 10.54
CA ARG A 138 55.23 -10.27 10.51
C ARG A 138 56.23 -9.14 10.28
#